data_AF-A0L5S4-F1
#
_entry.id   AF-A0L5S4-F1
#
_cell.length_a   1.000
_cell.length_b   1.000
_cell.length_c   1.000
_cell.angle_alpha   90.00
_cell.angle_beta   90.00
_cell.angle_gamma   90.00
#
_symmetry.space_group_name_H-M   'P 1'
#
loop_
_entity.id
_entity.type
_entity.pdbx_description
1 polymer ?
#
loop_
_entity_poly.entity_id
_entity_poly.type
_entity_poly.pdbx_seq_one_letter_code
_entity_poly.pdbx_strand_id
1 'polypeptide(L)'
;MISDKQRKEMIDAKFRDSVAKNEAKKESIINRSSGAYKSQIEAKLEAAKQYWERVKQQNKTRQEILNREPVRKDESTAQRRKRAQLQHRTATKEFDNQNLWKEPPPEQLSFRQMTQRAVIKKAEQVVRTCRKYKLLLLPFVIGSTLLLAIAGFNHAQSLGEKLQTHPIDFRQWEKDHPKFAKIIRWMYGEKSKNQDYWNKAGELIKKYQ
;
A
#
# COMPACT_ATOMS: atom_id res chain seq x y z
N MET A 1 -1.44 26.21 44.13
CA MET A 1 -0.69 26.46 42.89
C MET A 1 0.49 25.49 42.86
N ILE A 2 0.66 24.73 41.77
CA ILE A 2 1.80 23.82 41.60
C ILE A 2 3.04 24.67 41.33
N SER A 3 4.15 24.41 42.00
CA SER A 3 5.39 25.17 41.77
C SER A 3 6.02 24.83 40.41
N ASP A 4 6.78 25.75 39.84
CA ASP A 4 7.44 25.53 38.54
C ASP A 4 8.37 24.30 38.53
N LYS A 5 8.96 23.97 39.68
CA LYS A 5 9.79 22.77 39.84
C LYS A 5 8.95 21.50 39.69
N GLN A 6 7.80 21.43 40.37
CA GLN A 6 6.88 20.29 40.27
C GLN A 6 6.29 20.16 38.86
N ARG A 7 6.04 21.29 38.18
CA ARG A 7 5.57 21.29 36.78
C ARG A 7 6.62 20.69 35.84
N LYS A 8 7.91 21.04 36.00
CA LYS A 8 9.02 20.47 35.20
C LYS A 8 9.18 18.97 35.45
N GLU A 9 9.15 18.55 36.71
CA GLU A 9 9.25 17.13 37.08
C GLU A 9 8.10 16.29 36.48
N MET A 10 6.87 16.82 36.45
CA MET A 10 5.74 16.17 35.79
C MET A 10 5.87 16.08 34.27
N ILE A 11 6.46 17.11 33.63
CA ILE A 11 6.70 17.10 32.18
C ILE A 11 7.74 16.05 31.84
N ASP A 12 8.84 15.99 32.60
CA ASP A 12 9.89 14.99 32.41
C ASP A 12 9.40 13.56 32.65
N ALA A 13 8.56 13.34 33.67
CA ALA A 13 7.94 12.04 33.92
C ALA A 13 7.04 11.62 32.75
N LYS A 14 6.20 12.53 32.23
CA LYS A 14 5.35 12.26 31.07
C LYS A 14 6.16 12.02 29.79
N PHE A 15 7.28 12.72 29.63
CA PHE A 15 8.17 12.53 28.49
C PHE A 15 8.82 11.15 28.54
N ARG A 16 9.36 10.73 29.69
CA ARG A 16 9.95 9.39 29.87
C ARG A 16 8.92 8.27 29.64
N ASP A 17 7.71 8.42 30.16
CA ASP A 17 6.61 7.49 29.91
C ASP A 17 6.23 7.42 28.42
N SER A 18 6.27 8.54 27.71
CA SER A 18 5.99 8.59 26.28
C SER A 18 7.08 7.91 25.45
N VAL A 19 8.36 8.11 25.82
CA VAL A 19 9.50 7.45 25.19
C VAL A 19 9.41 5.93 25.37
N ALA A 20 9.20 5.46 26.61
CA ALA A 20 9.08 4.03 26.91
C ALA A 20 7.91 3.36 26.14
N LYS A 21 6.76 4.04 26.03
CA LYS A 21 5.61 3.56 25.24
C LYS A 21 5.93 3.47 23.74
N ASN A 22 6.71 4.41 23.21
CA ASN A 22 7.11 4.41 21.80
C ASN A 22 8.14 3.31 21.51
N GLU A 23 9.08 3.05 22.42
CA GLU A 23 10.04 1.96 22.29
C GLU A 23 9.36 0.58 22.32
N ALA A 24 8.46 0.34 23.27
CA ALA A 24 7.67 -0.90 23.32
C ALA A 24 6.82 -1.10 22.04
N LYS A 25 6.29 -0.01 21.48
CA LYS A 25 5.53 -0.06 20.22
C LYS A 25 6.44 -0.38 19.03
N LYS A 26 7.65 0.18 18.97
CA LYS A 26 8.65 -0.11 17.94
C LYS A 26 9.05 -1.59 17.93
N GLU A 27 9.35 -2.17 19.10
CA GLU A 27 9.70 -3.60 19.21
C GLU A 27 8.55 -4.52 18.81
N SER A 28 7.32 -4.20 19.22
CA SER A 28 6.15 -5.00 18.84
C SER A 28 5.88 -5.00 17.32
N ILE A 29 6.16 -3.89 16.63
CA ILE A 29 6.04 -3.78 15.16
C ILE A 29 7.13 -4.61 14.47
N ILE A 30 8.37 -4.52 14.97
CA ILE A 30 9.50 -5.30 14.44
C ILE A 30 9.21 -6.81 14.55
N ASN A 31 8.79 -7.28 15.72
CA ASN A 31 8.46 -8.70 15.96
C ASN A 31 7.27 -9.20 15.12
N ARG A 32 6.27 -8.34 14.87
CA ARG A 32 5.13 -8.66 14.02
C ARG A 32 5.50 -8.74 12.53
N SER A 33 6.41 -7.87 12.09
CA SER A 33 6.91 -7.85 10.71
C SER A 33 7.82 -9.05 10.38
N SER A 34 8.63 -9.50 11.34
CA SER A 34 9.49 -10.68 11.17
C SER A 34 8.71 -11.99 11.05
N GLY A 35 7.55 -12.10 11.72
CA GLY A 35 6.70 -13.29 11.64
C GLY A 35 6.00 -13.47 10.27
N ALA A 36 5.56 -12.38 9.65
CA ALA A 36 4.93 -12.41 8.33
C ALA A 36 5.94 -12.66 7.19
N TYR A 37 7.19 -12.23 7.35
CA TYR A 37 8.26 -12.51 6.38
C TYR A 37 8.75 -13.96 6.46
N LYS A 38 8.85 -14.52 7.68
CA LYS A 38 9.16 -15.96 7.88
C LYS A 38 8.11 -16.86 7.24
N SER A 39 6.82 -16.57 7.40
CA SER A 39 5.74 -17.40 6.83
C SER A 39 5.70 -17.39 5.29
N GLN A 40 6.04 -16.28 4.64
CA GLN A 40 6.11 -16.22 3.17
C GLN A 40 7.33 -16.96 2.60
N ILE A 41 8.47 -16.88 3.28
CA ILE A 41 9.68 -17.63 2.87
C ILE A 41 9.45 -19.12 3.07
N GLU A 42 8.90 -19.54 4.22
CA GLU A 42 8.55 -20.93 4.50
C GLU A 42 7.56 -21.50 3.48
N ALA A 43 6.50 -20.76 3.14
CA ALA A 43 5.54 -21.18 2.11
C ALA A 43 6.19 -21.31 0.71
N LYS A 44 7.11 -20.40 0.34
CA LYS A 44 7.85 -20.51 -0.92
C LYS A 44 8.83 -21.69 -0.92
N LEU A 45 9.44 -21.98 0.23
CA LEU A 45 10.40 -23.07 0.40
C LEU A 45 9.70 -24.44 0.38
N GLU A 46 8.50 -24.53 0.96
CA GLU A 46 7.66 -25.71 0.90
C GLU A 46 7.12 -25.97 -0.51
N ALA A 47 6.67 -24.93 -1.21
CA ALA A 47 6.30 -25.02 -2.63
C ALA A 47 7.49 -25.44 -3.52
N ALA A 48 8.69 -24.95 -3.25
CA ALA A 48 9.91 -25.35 -3.95
C ALA A 48 10.24 -26.84 -3.71
N LYS A 49 10.14 -27.33 -2.46
CA LYS A 49 10.34 -28.75 -2.15
C LYS A 49 9.37 -29.66 -2.91
N GLN A 50 8.08 -29.32 -2.91
CA GLN A 50 7.06 -30.07 -3.65
C GLN A 50 7.27 -30.05 -5.17
N TYR A 51 7.82 -28.95 -5.71
CA TYR A 51 8.20 -28.89 -7.12
C TYR A 51 9.37 -29.84 -7.42
N TRP A 52 10.42 -29.83 -6.60
CA TRP A 52 11.58 -30.70 -6.76
C TRP A 52 11.24 -32.19 -6.65
N GLU A 53 10.34 -32.56 -5.74
CA GLU A 53 9.85 -33.94 -5.63
C GLU A 53 9.12 -34.39 -6.90
N ARG A 54 8.30 -33.53 -7.50
CA ARG A 54 7.62 -33.81 -8.78
C ARG A 54 8.62 -34.00 -9.92
N VAL A 55 9.63 -33.13 -10.01
CA VAL A 55 10.70 -33.26 -11.03
C VAL A 55 11.47 -34.58 -10.85
N LYS A 56 11.75 -34.98 -9.61
CA LYS A 56 12.43 -36.25 -9.30
C LYS A 56 11.58 -37.46 -9.71
N GLN A 57 10.27 -37.43 -9.45
CA GLN A 57 9.35 -38.48 -9.89
C GLN A 57 9.25 -38.58 -11.41
N GLN A 58 9.19 -37.43 -12.12
CA GLN A 58 9.19 -37.38 -13.59
C GLN A 58 10.48 -37.93 -14.19
N ASN A 59 11.64 -37.60 -13.60
CA ASN A 59 12.91 -38.13 -14.06
C ASN A 59 13.01 -39.64 -13.83
N LYS A 60 12.49 -40.15 -12.70
CA LYS A 60 12.44 -41.59 -12.44
C LYS A 60 11.57 -42.32 -13.47
N THR A 61 10.36 -41.82 -13.75
CA THR A 61 9.49 -42.40 -14.80
C THR A 61 10.15 -42.32 -16.18
N ARG A 62 10.86 -41.24 -16.50
CA ARG A 62 11.59 -41.10 -17.76
C ARG A 62 12.73 -42.13 -17.87
N GLN A 63 13.47 -42.38 -16.80
CA GLN A 63 14.50 -43.43 -16.77
C GLN A 63 13.89 -44.84 -16.88
N GLU A 64 12.76 -45.10 -16.22
CA GLU A 64 12.02 -46.37 -16.36
C GLU A 64 11.54 -46.59 -17.81
N ILE A 65 11.10 -45.53 -18.51
CA ILE A 65 10.71 -45.61 -19.92
C ILE A 65 11.91 -45.86 -20.84
N LEU A 66 13.05 -45.22 -20.57
CA LEU A 66 14.27 -45.37 -21.38
C LEU A 66 14.95 -46.73 -21.18
N ASN A 67 14.89 -47.28 -19.96
CA ASN A 67 15.52 -48.56 -19.60
C ASN A 67 14.57 -49.76 -19.72
N ARG A 68 13.34 -49.54 -20.15
CA ARG A 68 12.37 -50.61 -20.45
C ARG A 68 12.95 -51.53 -21.53
N GLU A 69 12.96 -52.84 -21.26
CA GLU A 69 13.30 -53.83 -22.28
C GLU A 69 12.44 -53.62 -23.54
N PRO A 70 13.04 -53.70 -24.74
CA PRO A 70 12.30 -53.62 -25.98
C PRO A 70 11.22 -54.70 -25.98
N VAL A 71 9.98 -54.31 -26.30
CA VAL A 71 8.81 -55.21 -26.27
C VAL A 71 9.13 -56.46 -27.06
N ARG A 72 9.10 -57.63 -26.39
CA ARG A 72 9.25 -58.94 -27.04
C ARG A 72 8.32 -58.99 -28.26
N LYS A 73 8.90 -59.33 -29.42
CA LYS A 73 8.23 -59.30 -30.73
C LYS A 73 7.06 -60.29 -30.86
N ASP A 74 6.84 -61.15 -29.86
CA ASP A 74 5.91 -62.29 -29.92
C ASP A 74 4.43 -61.89 -29.78
N GLU A 75 4.13 -60.64 -29.39
CA GLU A 75 2.74 -60.17 -29.32
C GLU A 75 2.19 -59.80 -30.70
N SER A 76 1.05 -60.42 -31.06
CA SER A 76 0.32 -60.11 -32.29
C SER A 76 -0.08 -58.63 -32.34
N THR A 77 -0.15 -58.07 -33.55
CA THR A 77 -0.54 -56.67 -33.78
C THR A 77 -1.88 -56.31 -33.15
N ALA A 78 -2.81 -57.27 -33.06
CA ALA A 78 -4.11 -57.11 -32.42
C ALA A 78 -4.01 -56.91 -30.89
N GLN A 79 -3.15 -57.69 -30.21
CA GLN A 79 -2.95 -57.55 -28.76
C GLN A 79 -2.30 -56.21 -28.40
N ARG A 80 -1.35 -55.72 -29.21
CA ARG A 80 -0.75 -54.39 -29.04
C ARG A 80 -1.77 -53.27 -29.17
N ARG A 81 -2.64 -53.32 -30.18
CA ARG A 81 -3.72 -52.33 -30.36
C ARG A 81 -4.69 -52.32 -29.18
N LYS A 82 -5.06 -53.51 -28.67
CA LYS A 82 -5.96 -53.63 -27.51
C LYS A 82 -5.34 -53.04 -26.24
N ARG A 83 -4.05 -53.29 -25.98
CA ARG A 83 -3.33 -52.67 -24.85
C ARG A 83 -3.22 -51.16 -24.99
N ALA A 84 -2.88 -50.66 -26.17
CA ALA A 84 -2.78 -49.22 -26.43
C ALA A 84 -4.13 -48.51 -26.20
N GLN A 85 -5.25 -49.11 -26.66
CA GLN A 85 -6.59 -48.60 -26.39
C GLN A 85 -6.93 -48.60 -24.89
N LEU A 86 -6.57 -49.66 -24.15
CA LEU A 86 -6.79 -49.72 -22.70
C LEU A 86 -5.96 -48.67 -21.95
N GLN A 87 -4.70 -48.46 -22.33
CA GLN A 87 -3.83 -47.43 -21.78
C GLN A 87 -4.35 -46.02 -22.08
N HIS A 88 -4.80 -45.77 -23.32
CA HIS A 88 -5.39 -44.49 -23.68
C HIS A 88 -6.68 -44.22 -22.87
N ARG A 89 -7.53 -45.25 -22.70
CA ARG A 89 -8.79 -45.14 -21.94
C ARG A 89 -8.56 -44.92 -20.43
N THR A 90 -7.49 -45.47 -19.87
CA THR A 90 -7.12 -45.25 -18.46
C THR A 90 -6.53 -43.86 -18.26
N ALA A 91 -5.63 -43.41 -19.15
CA ALA A 91 -5.08 -42.07 -19.12
C ALA A 91 -6.16 -40.97 -19.26
N THR A 92 -7.14 -41.16 -20.15
CA THR A 92 -8.27 -40.23 -20.29
C THR A 92 -9.14 -40.18 -19.03
N LYS A 93 -9.43 -41.33 -18.40
CA LYS A 93 -10.17 -41.37 -17.12
C LYS A 93 -9.41 -40.68 -15.98
N GLU A 94 -8.10 -40.84 -15.91
CA GLU A 94 -7.26 -40.17 -14.92
C GLU A 94 -7.22 -38.66 -15.15
N PHE A 95 -7.08 -38.22 -16.41
CA PHE A 95 -7.18 -36.81 -16.79
C PHE A 95 -8.54 -36.21 -16.43
N ASP A 96 -9.64 -36.91 -16.71
CA ASP A 96 -11.01 -36.48 -16.35
C ASP A 96 -11.23 -36.41 -14.82
N ASN A 97 -10.53 -37.25 -14.04
CA ASN A 97 -10.57 -37.20 -12.57
C ASN A 97 -9.72 -36.07 -11.99
N GLN A 98 -8.63 -35.68 -12.67
CA GLN A 98 -7.80 -34.53 -12.31
C GLN A 98 -8.34 -33.21 -12.86
N ASN A 99 -9.40 -33.27 -13.68
CA ASN A 99 -9.98 -32.10 -14.30
C ASN A 99 -10.61 -31.19 -13.25
N LEU A 100 -9.97 -30.03 -13.04
CA LEU A 100 -10.34 -28.99 -12.05
C LEU A 100 -11.75 -28.41 -12.24
N TRP A 101 -12.39 -28.73 -13.36
CA TRP A 101 -13.73 -28.32 -13.74
C TRP A 101 -14.84 -29.26 -13.27
N LYS A 102 -14.51 -30.39 -12.63
CA LYS A 102 -15.52 -31.18 -11.90
C LYS A 102 -16.02 -30.35 -10.73
N GLU A 103 -17.34 -30.14 -10.68
CA GLU A 103 -17.97 -29.51 -9.54
C GLU A 103 -17.59 -30.29 -8.27
N PRO A 104 -17.02 -29.63 -7.26
CA PRO A 104 -16.59 -30.31 -6.05
C PRO A 104 -17.82 -30.91 -5.34
N PRO A 105 -17.63 -32.00 -4.58
CA PRO A 105 -18.73 -32.64 -3.86
C PRO A 105 -19.52 -31.62 -3.03
N PRO A 106 -20.85 -31.81 -2.87
CA PRO A 106 -21.75 -30.81 -2.27
C PRO A 106 -21.32 -30.34 -0.87
N GLU A 107 -20.66 -31.20 -0.11
CA GLU A 107 -20.08 -30.88 1.21
C GLU A 107 -18.98 -29.80 1.11
N GLN A 108 -18.10 -29.86 0.11
CA GLN A 108 -17.03 -28.89 -0.11
C GLN A 108 -17.56 -27.55 -0.67
N LEU A 109 -18.67 -27.57 -1.41
CA LEU A 109 -19.33 -26.34 -1.89
C LEU A 109 -19.79 -25.47 -0.72
N SER A 110 -20.42 -26.08 0.30
CA SER A 110 -20.89 -25.35 1.49
C SER A 110 -19.74 -24.65 2.23
N PHE A 111 -18.61 -25.34 2.41
CA PHE A 111 -17.42 -24.78 3.06
C PHE A 111 -16.78 -23.67 2.22
N ARG A 112 -16.73 -23.81 0.90
CA ARG A 112 -16.27 -22.75 -0.02
C ARG A 112 -17.15 -21.51 0.03
N GLN A 113 -18.46 -21.69 0.10
CA GLN A 113 -19.39 -20.56 0.25
C GLN A 113 -19.23 -19.87 1.61
N MET A 114 -19.06 -20.63 2.70
CA MET A 114 -18.81 -20.06 4.03
C MET A 114 -17.48 -19.28 4.09
N THR A 115 -16.41 -19.85 3.54
CA THR A 115 -15.10 -19.20 3.49
C THR A 115 -15.13 -17.94 2.61
N GLN A 116 -15.77 -17.98 1.44
CA GLN A 116 -15.97 -16.80 0.61
C GLN A 116 -16.76 -15.70 1.34
N ARG A 117 -17.87 -16.05 2.00
CA ARG A 117 -18.65 -15.08 2.79
C ARG A 117 -17.83 -14.48 3.93
N ALA A 118 -16.99 -15.28 4.60
CA ALA A 118 -16.12 -14.79 5.66
C ALA A 118 -15.05 -13.81 5.13
N VAL A 119 -14.47 -14.10 3.96
CA VAL A 119 -13.50 -13.21 3.29
C VAL A 119 -14.17 -11.91 2.87
N ILE A 120 -15.36 -11.96 2.27
CA ILE A 120 -16.13 -10.77 1.86
C ILE A 120 -16.44 -9.91 3.09
N LYS A 121 -16.95 -10.51 4.18
CA LYS A 121 -17.24 -9.78 5.42
C LYS A 121 -16.00 -9.10 6.01
N LYS A 122 -14.84 -9.77 6.02
CA LYS A 122 -13.57 -9.17 6.47
C LYS A 122 -13.16 -8.01 5.56
N ALA A 123 -13.27 -8.17 4.24
CA ALA A 123 -12.95 -7.11 3.28
C ALA A 123 -13.86 -5.88 3.48
N GLU A 124 -15.18 -6.09 3.66
CA GLU A 124 -16.13 -5.01 3.95
C GLU A 124 -15.80 -4.27 5.25
N GLN A 125 -15.39 -4.98 6.31
CA GLN A 125 -14.99 -4.36 7.57
C GLN A 125 -13.76 -3.46 7.40
N VAL A 126 -12.75 -3.91 6.63
CA VAL A 126 -11.57 -3.09 6.31
C VAL A 126 -11.96 -1.86 5.50
N VAL A 127 -12.83 -2.00 4.49
CA VAL A 127 -13.29 -0.85 3.70
C VAL A 127 -14.08 0.14 4.55
N ARG A 128 -14.96 -0.34 5.45
CA ARG A 128 -15.73 0.51 6.37
C ARG A 128 -14.83 1.29 7.33
N THR A 129 -13.82 0.63 7.90
CA THR A 129 -12.86 1.30 8.81
C THR A 129 -12.04 2.35 8.06
N CYS A 130 -11.50 2.03 6.88
CA CYS A 130 -10.79 2.99 6.03
C CYS A 130 -11.66 4.19 5.64
N ARG A 131 -12.93 3.98 5.26
CA ARG A 131 -13.86 5.08 4.95
C ARG A 131 -14.09 6.00 6.15
N LYS A 132 -14.26 5.44 7.36
CA LYS A 132 -14.41 6.23 8.59
C LYS A 132 -13.18 7.11 8.87
N TYR A 133 -11.98 6.54 8.81
CA TYR A 133 -10.75 7.31 9.03
C TYR A 133 -10.52 8.38 7.97
N LYS A 134 -10.80 8.07 6.69
CA LYS A 134 -10.68 9.04 5.60
C LYS A 134 -11.65 10.22 5.78
N LEU A 135 -12.90 9.95 6.17
CA LEU A 135 -13.90 10.99 6.44
C LEU A 135 -13.52 11.87 7.64
N LEU A 136 -12.91 11.30 8.68
CA LEU A 136 -12.42 12.05 9.84
C LEU A 136 -11.20 12.94 9.49
N LEU A 137 -10.32 12.47 8.61
CA LEU A 137 -9.12 13.23 8.20
C LEU A 137 -9.41 14.33 7.19
N LEU A 138 -10.45 14.17 6.37
CA LEU A 138 -10.84 15.12 5.32
C LEU A 138 -11.03 16.57 5.82
N PRO A 139 -11.83 16.84 6.88
CA PRO A 139 -11.97 18.20 7.41
C PRO A 139 -10.66 18.74 7.99
N PHE A 140 -9.79 17.87 8.55
CA PHE A 140 -8.50 18.30 9.07
C PHE A 140 -7.56 18.72 7.95
N VAL A 141 -7.50 17.95 6.86
CA VAL A 141 -6.70 18.31 5.67
C VAL A 141 -7.22 19.62 5.09
N ILE A 142 -8.52 19.76 4.85
CA ILE A 142 -9.12 20.99 4.31
C ILE A 142 -8.86 22.18 5.24
N GLY A 143 -9.08 22.03 6.56
CA GLY A 143 -8.84 23.09 7.52
C GLY A 143 -7.36 23.51 7.57
N SER A 144 -6.45 22.55 7.56
CA SER A 144 -5.00 22.82 7.58
C SER A 144 -4.51 23.52 6.31
N THR A 145 -5.03 23.15 5.13
CA THR A 145 -4.67 23.81 3.88
C THR A 145 -5.23 25.23 3.82
N LEU A 146 -6.45 25.46 4.32
CA LEU A 146 -7.04 26.80 4.44
C LEU A 146 -6.23 27.69 5.40
N LEU A 147 -5.86 27.17 6.57
CA LEU A 147 -5.04 27.90 7.54
C LEU A 147 -3.65 28.24 6.97
N LEU A 148 -3.01 27.30 6.27
CA LEU A 148 -1.73 27.54 5.60
C LEU A 148 -1.85 28.60 4.50
N ALA A 149 -2.93 28.58 3.73
CA ALA A 149 -3.18 29.57 2.68
C ALA A 149 -3.38 30.98 3.28
N ILE A 150 -4.16 31.10 4.36
CA ILE A 150 -4.39 32.37 5.06
C ILE A 150 -3.08 32.91 5.66
N ALA A 151 -2.33 32.06 6.35
CA ALA A 151 -1.04 32.44 6.94
C ALA A 151 -0.03 32.86 5.86
N GLY A 152 0.04 32.11 4.75
CA GLY A 152 0.88 32.45 3.61
C GLY A 152 0.51 33.78 2.96
N PHE A 153 -0.79 34.06 2.81
CA PHE A 153 -1.29 35.32 2.27
C PHE A 153 -0.94 36.51 3.16
N ASN A 154 -1.21 36.41 4.48
CA ASN A 154 -0.86 37.46 5.44
C ASN A 154 0.64 37.73 5.47
N HIS A 155 1.46 36.66 5.40
CA HIS A 155 2.90 36.81 5.34
C HIS A 155 3.36 37.50 4.05
N ALA A 156 2.81 37.12 2.89
CA ALA A 156 3.11 37.76 1.61
C ALA A 156 2.71 39.24 1.58
N GLN A 157 1.56 39.60 2.16
CA GLN A 157 1.13 40.98 2.29
C GLN A 157 2.10 41.78 3.17
N SER A 158 2.47 41.25 4.34
CA SER A 158 3.44 41.90 5.23
C SER A 158 4.81 42.12 4.59
N LEU A 159 5.27 41.17 3.76
CA LEU A 159 6.52 41.29 3.01
C LEU A 159 6.43 42.31 1.88
N GLY A 160 5.27 42.43 1.25
CA GLY A 160 5.02 43.45 0.25
C GLY A 160 4.93 44.87 0.83
N GLU A 161 4.36 45.03 2.02
CA GLU A 161 4.42 46.29 2.76
C GLU A 161 5.86 46.66 3.12
N LYS A 162 6.64 45.69 3.63
CA LYS A 162 8.09 45.88 3.88
C LYS A 162 8.87 46.23 2.61
N LEU A 163 8.53 45.65 1.46
CA LEU A 163 9.14 46.01 0.18
C LEU A 163 8.93 47.50 -0.16
N GLN A 164 7.77 48.06 0.20
CA GLN A 164 7.42 49.47 -0.06
C GLN A 164 8.04 50.43 0.98
N THR A 165 8.04 50.05 2.26
CA THR A 165 8.46 50.95 3.36
C THR A 165 9.93 50.79 3.74
N HIS A 166 10.46 49.56 3.75
CA HIS A 166 11.82 49.23 4.18
C HIS A 166 12.50 48.25 3.20
N PRO A 167 12.91 48.73 2.01
CA PRO A 167 13.42 47.88 0.94
C PRO A 167 14.77 47.21 1.26
N ILE A 168 15.53 47.75 2.22
CA ILE A 168 16.82 47.19 2.65
C ILE A 168 16.61 45.88 3.42
N ASP A 169 15.63 45.85 4.34
CA ASP A 169 15.27 44.66 5.11
C ASP A 169 14.71 43.56 4.19
N PHE A 170 13.93 43.95 3.17
CA PHE A 170 13.46 43.01 2.16
C PHE A 170 14.61 42.43 1.32
N ARG A 171 15.64 43.22 0.98
CA ARG A 171 16.83 42.72 0.27
C ARG A 171 17.63 41.73 1.11
N GLN A 172 17.64 41.86 2.43
CA GLN A 172 18.27 40.88 3.32
C GLN A 172 17.47 39.56 3.30
N TRP A 173 16.15 39.63 3.49
CA TRP A 173 15.28 38.45 3.39
C TRP A 173 15.30 37.77 2.00
N GLU A 174 15.42 38.56 0.94
CA GLU A 174 15.52 38.05 -0.44
C GLU A 174 16.75 37.17 -0.66
N LYS A 175 17.88 37.46 0.01
CA LYS A 175 19.08 36.63 -0.08
C LYS A 175 18.83 35.22 0.44
N ASP A 176 18.01 35.09 1.47
CA ASP A 176 17.67 33.80 2.09
C ASP A 176 16.57 33.06 1.31
N HIS A 177 15.70 33.78 0.58
CA HIS A 177 14.55 33.20 -0.14
C HIS A 177 14.38 33.72 -1.58
N PRO A 178 15.32 33.42 -2.50
CA PRO A 178 15.38 34.05 -3.82
C PRO A 178 14.19 33.71 -4.74
N LYS A 179 13.64 32.49 -4.64
CA LYS A 179 12.48 32.07 -5.44
C LYS A 179 11.20 32.81 -5.05
N PHE A 180 10.96 33.00 -3.75
CA PHE A 180 9.79 33.71 -3.25
C PHE A 180 9.89 35.22 -3.47
N ALA A 181 11.08 35.80 -3.33
CA ALA A 181 11.31 37.20 -3.63
C ALA A 181 10.97 37.56 -5.08
N LYS A 182 11.32 36.69 -6.04
CA LYS A 182 10.95 36.86 -7.47
C LYS A 182 9.44 36.88 -7.68
N ILE A 183 8.70 36.00 -6.99
CA ILE A 183 7.23 35.93 -7.07
C ILE A 183 6.60 37.18 -6.46
N ILE A 184 7.07 37.63 -5.30
CA ILE A 184 6.56 38.84 -4.63
C ILE A 184 6.84 40.08 -5.48
N ARG A 185 8.06 40.24 -6.01
CA ARG A 185 8.39 41.36 -6.91
C ARG A 185 7.56 41.34 -8.19
N TRP A 186 7.32 40.16 -8.76
CA TRP A 186 6.45 40.01 -9.92
C TRP A 186 5.01 40.42 -9.57
N MET A 187 4.41 39.89 -8.50
CA MET A 187 3.04 40.25 -8.08
C MET A 187 2.87 41.76 -7.88
N TYR A 188 3.82 42.41 -7.21
CA TYR A 188 3.73 43.86 -6.95
C TYR A 188 4.04 44.70 -8.19
N GLY A 189 4.92 44.24 -9.08
CA GLY A 189 5.13 44.85 -10.39
C GLY A 189 3.93 44.69 -11.33
N GLU A 190 3.23 43.55 -11.29
CA GLU A 190 1.98 43.30 -12.01
C GLU A 190 0.85 44.19 -11.47
N LYS A 191 0.77 44.33 -10.14
CA LYS A 191 -0.21 45.19 -9.45
C LYS A 191 -0.06 46.66 -9.83
N SER A 192 1.17 47.17 -9.97
CA SER A 192 1.41 48.54 -10.43
C SER A 192 1.02 48.76 -11.90
N LYS A 193 1.02 47.72 -12.73
CA LYS A 193 0.71 47.83 -14.17
C LYS A 193 -0.79 47.72 -14.46
N ASN A 194 -1.50 46.85 -13.73
CA ASN A 194 -2.92 46.55 -13.96
C ASN A 194 -3.78 46.89 -12.72
N GLN A 195 -3.64 48.12 -12.22
CA GLN A 195 -4.20 48.54 -10.94
C GLN A 195 -5.73 48.38 -10.86
N ASP A 196 -6.45 48.66 -11.94
CA ASP A 196 -7.92 48.49 -12.01
C ASP A 196 -8.38 47.04 -11.89
N TYR A 197 -7.64 46.10 -12.47
CA TYR A 197 -7.95 44.67 -12.36
C TYR A 197 -7.78 44.18 -10.91
N TRP A 198 -6.71 44.62 -10.25
CA TRP A 198 -6.42 44.28 -8.87
C TRP A 198 -7.37 44.95 -7.87
N ASN A 199 -7.84 46.16 -8.15
CA ASN A 199 -8.88 46.82 -7.36
C ASN A 199 -10.21 46.05 -7.45
N LYS A 200 -10.64 45.65 -8.66
CA LYS A 200 -11.84 44.83 -8.86
C LYS A 200 -11.72 43.43 -8.22
N ALA A 201 -10.54 42.81 -8.30
CA ALA A 201 -10.26 41.54 -7.63
C ALA A 201 -10.32 41.69 -6.09
N GLY A 202 -9.78 42.79 -5.54
CA GLY A 202 -9.86 43.10 -4.11
C GLY A 202 -11.29 43.36 -3.63
N GLU A 203 -12.12 44.04 -4.43
CA GLU A 203 -13.54 44.25 -4.14
C GLU A 203 -14.33 42.93 -4.15
N LEU A 204 -14.04 42.05 -5.10
CA LEU A 204 -14.61 40.70 -5.15
C LEU A 204 -14.23 39.89 -3.91
N ILE A 205 -12.95 39.88 -3.51
CA ILE A 205 -12.50 39.15 -2.31
C ILE A 205 -13.19 39.70 -1.05
N LYS A 206 -13.32 41.02 -0.90
CA LYS A 206 -14.05 41.65 0.22
C LYS A 206 -15.54 41.30 0.26
N LYS A 207 -16.14 40.96 -0.88
CA LYS A 207 -17.55 40.55 -0.96
C LYS A 207 -17.77 39.09 -0.53
N TYR A 208 -16.73 38.27 -0.57
CA TYR A 208 -16.78 36.84 -0.25
C TYR A 208 -16.04 36.46 1.05
N GLN A 209 -15.43 37.44 1.73
CA GLN A 209 -15.02 37.35 3.15
C GLN A 209 -16.16 37.79 4.06
#